data_AF-A0A8J2I4S3-F1
#
_entry.id   AF-A0A8J2I4S3-F1
#
_cell.length_a   1.000
_cell.length_b   1.000
_cell.length_c   1.000
_cell.angle_alpha   90.00
_cell.angle_beta   90.00
_cell.angle_gamma   90.00
#
_symmetry.space_group_name_H-M   'P 1'
#
loop_
_entity.id
_entity.type
_entity.pdbx_description
1 polymer ?
#
loop_
_entity_poly.entity_id
_entity_poly.type
_entity_poly.pdbx_seq_one_letter_code
_entity_poly.pdbx_strand_id
1 'polypeptide(L)'
;MAAPASADIKNLQGKWVMSDFISNINTSQYHPNLSQNKSLSDAFDPILALQSIGWLTRKALGAATITQHLYQSPTTGEDNAPTTHIKIDQLITGGLKGSVENRTLDWHYREHTDWLFGTVKGRSRYSTLAKTVEEGKSGGAKEEDIKYLAEGWLKETEEGDLVESFVDNDGNKWTAWQIWGFADIGGERKLTRRFVVRKKGKDEVVRVRLVYDYLGPLE
;
A
#
# COMPACT_ATOMS: atom_id res chain seq x y z
N MET A 1 8.35 -0.62 14.69
CA MET A 1 9.47 0.35 14.77
C MET A 1 9.30 1.46 13.74
N ALA A 2 9.78 2.67 14.03
CA ALA A 2 9.85 3.75 13.04
C ALA A 2 10.72 3.35 11.83
N ALA A 3 10.43 3.90 10.66
CA ALA A 3 11.26 3.70 9.48
C ALA A 3 12.63 4.41 9.66
N PRO A 4 13.75 3.78 9.27
CA PRO A 4 15.06 4.39 9.42
C PRO A 4 15.17 5.65 8.55
N ALA A 5 15.99 6.61 8.98
CA ALA A 5 16.22 7.86 8.23
C ALA A 5 16.83 7.62 6.85
N SER A 6 17.52 6.49 6.64
CA SER A 6 18.07 6.07 5.35
C SER A 6 17.03 5.55 4.36
N ALA A 7 15.80 5.23 4.82
CA ALA A 7 14.72 4.80 3.95
C ALA A 7 13.90 6.02 3.50
N ASP A 8 13.77 6.19 2.20
CA ASP A 8 12.92 7.18 1.55
C ASP A 8 12.14 6.53 0.39
N ILE A 9 11.26 7.27 -0.28
CA ILE A 9 10.41 6.70 -1.33
C ILE A 9 11.18 6.09 -2.52
N LYS A 10 12.39 6.59 -2.78
CA LYS A 10 13.32 6.11 -3.80
C LYS A 10 14.30 5.05 -3.26
N ASN A 11 14.29 4.79 -1.96
CA ASN A 11 15.07 3.76 -1.28
C ASN A 11 14.28 3.08 -0.15
N LEU A 12 13.27 2.30 -0.52
CA LEU A 12 12.42 1.47 0.34
C LEU A 12 12.97 0.04 0.52
N GLN A 13 14.21 -0.24 0.08
CA GLN A 13 14.76 -1.58 0.11
C GLN A 13 14.82 -2.14 1.54
N GLY A 14 14.25 -3.34 1.74
CA GLY A 14 14.23 -3.96 3.05
C GLY A 14 13.07 -4.89 3.29
N LYS A 15 13.07 -5.46 4.49
CA LYS A 15 11.98 -6.25 5.05
C LYS A 15 11.04 -5.30 5.80
N TRP A 16 9.76 -5.34 5.46
CA TRP A 16 8.72 -4.55 6.10
C TRP A 16 7.60 -5.45 6.56
N VAL A 17 7.08 -5.25 7.76
CA VAL A 17 5.88 -5.93 8.23
C VAL A 17 4.75 -4.94 8.30
N MET A 18 3.57 -5.35 7.85
CA MET A 18 2.39 -4.53 8.02
C MET A 18 1.99 -4.52 9.50
N SER A 19 1.77 -3.32 10.02
CA SER A 19 1.51 -3.06 11.43
C SER A 19 0.06 -3.38 11.78
N ASP A 20 -0.23 -4.68 11.76
CA ASP A 20 -1.51 -5.27 12.14
C ASP A 20 -1.41 -5.83 13.56
N PHE A 21 -2.47 -5.65 14.35
CA PHE A 21 -2.70 -6.26 15.66
C PHE A 21 -1.40 -6.60 16.43
N ILE A 22 -0.76 -5.61 17.04
CA ILE A 22 0.28 -5.90 18.03
C ILE A 22 -0.41 -6.60 19.21
N SER A 23 -0.33 -7.93 19.28
CA SER A 23 -0.17 -8.56 20.57
C SER A 23 1.20 -8.10 21.05
N ASN A 24 1.23 -7.24 22.07
CA ASN A 24 2.46 -6.80 22.72
C ASN A 24 3.24 -8.04 23.19
N ILE A 25 4.18 -8.52 22.38
CA ILE A 25 5.30 -9.32 22.85
C ILE A 25 6.53 -8.44 22.67
N ASN A 26 6.63 -7.42 23.53
CA ASN A 26 7.92 -6.89 23.92
C ASN A 26 8.24 -7.49 25.28
N THR A 27 9.07 -8.54 25.27
CA THR A 27 9.85 -8.91 26.44
C THR A 27 10.73 -7.71 26.80
N SER A 28 10.58 -7.23 28.04
CA SER A 28 11.30 -6.12 28.67
C SER A 28 11.07 -4.72 28.11
N GLN A 29 9.95 -4.09 28.49
CA GLN A 29 9.95 -2.80 29.21
C GLN A 29 8.51 -2.45 29.57
N TYR A 30 8.23 -2.41 30.87
CA TYR A 30 6.93 -2.02 31.43
C TYR A 30 6.66 -0.54 31.13
N HIS A 31 5.75 -0.26 30.19
CA HIS A 31 5.08 1.04 30.06
C HIS A 31 3.61 0.87 30.51
N PRO A 32 3.18 1.43 31.65
CA PRO A 32 1.91 1.06 32.27
C PRO A 32 0.65 1.68 31.64
N ASN A 33 0.68 2.17 30.39
CA ASN A 33 -0.47 2.86 29.76
C ASN A 33 -0.82 2.40 28.32
N LEU A 34 -0.45 1.20 27.88
CA LEU A 34 -0.86 0.67 26.56
C LEU A 34 -2.13 -0.20 26.67
N SER A 35 -3.23 0.40 27.14
CA SER A 35 -4.56 -0.19 27.05
C SER A 35 -5.21 0.20 25.71
N GLN A 36 -4.79 -0.44 24.61
CA GLN A 36 -5.60 -0.73 23.42
C GLN A 36 -4.73 -1.41 22.34
N ASN A 37 -4.93 -2.72 22.13
CA ASN A 37 -4.43 -3.46 20.95
C ASN A 37 -5.11 -2.93 19.68
N LYS A 38 -4.72 -1.75 19.22
CA LYS A 38 -5.23 -1.17 17.97
C LYS A 38 -4.18 -1.37 16.88
N SER A 39 -4.57 -2.11 15.85
CA SER A 39 -3.87 -2.14 14.56
C SER A 39 -3.64 -0.70 14.06
N LEU A 40 -2.47 -0.42 13.49
CA LEU A 40 -2.20 0.87 12.85
C LEU A 40 -2.75 0.91 11.43
N SER A 41 -2.80 -0.25 10.77
CA SER A 41 -3.53 -0.45 9.51
C SER A 41 -5.02 -0.60 9.75
N ASP A 42 -5.81 -0.15 8.79
CA ASP A 42 -7.25 -0.40 8.73
C ASP A 42 -7.54 -1.88 8.41
N ALA A 43 -8.72 -2.35 8.80
CA ALA A 43 -9.13 -3.73 8.54
C ALA A 43 -9.31 -4.02 7.03
N PHE A 44 -8.84 -5.18 6.59
CA PHE A 44 -8.95 -5.63 5.19
C PHE A 44 -10.33 -6.16 4.78
N ASP A 45 -11.15 -6.63 5.73
CA ASP A 45 -12.41 -7.30 5.38
C ASP A 45 -13.34 -6.45 4.50
N PRO A 46 -13.56 -5.14 4.75
CA PRO A 46 -14.43 -4.32 3.91
C PRO A 46 -13.93 -4.18 2.46
N ILE A 47 -12.63 -3.95 2.26
CA ILE A 47 -12.05 -3.80 0.92
C ILE A 47 -12.10 -5.14 0.16
N LEU A 48 -11.73 -6.24 0.82
CA LEU A 48 -11.80 -7.57 0.23
C LEU A 48 -13.25 -7.97 -0.11
N ALA A 49 -14.23 -7.58 0.72
CA ALA A 49 -15.65 -7.81 0.45
C ALA A 49 -16.11 -7.05 -0.81
N LEU A 50 -15.74 -5.77 -0.95
CA LEU A 50 -16.04 -4.96 -2.13
C LEU A 50 -15.43 -5.57 -3.41
N GLN A 51 -14.23 -6.15 -3.28
CA GLN A 51 -13.50 -6.84 -4.34
C GLN A 51 -14.01 -8.26 -4.63
N SER A 52 -15.15 -8.67 -4.04
CA SER A 52 -15.79 -9.97 -4.24
C SER A 52 -15.00 -11.17 -3.68
N ILE A 53 -14.12 -10.96 -2.71
CA ILE A 53 -13.36 -12.05 -2.07
C ILE A 53 -14.25 -12.80 -1.08
N GLY A 54 -14.24 -14.14 -1.15
CA GLY A 54 -15.05 -15.02 -0.31
C GLY A 54 -14.75 -14.89 1.18
N TRP A 55 -15.79 -14.98 2.02
CA TRP A 55 -15.72 -14.72 3.47
C TRP A 55 -14.64 -15.51 4.22
N LEU A 56 -14.48 -16.81 3.91
CA LEU A 56 -13.45 -17.65 4.54
C LEU A 56 -12.03 -17.11 4.28
N THR A 57 -11.75 -16.72 3.04
CA THR A 57 -10.46 -16.12 2.65
C THR A 57 -10.23 -14.80 3.38
N ARG A 58 -11.26 -13.95 3.51
CA ARG A 58 -11.15 -12.67 4.23
C ARG A 58 -10.84 -12.87 5.71
N LYS A 59 -11.48 -13.86 6.35
CA LYS A 59 -11.19 -14.19 7.75
C LYS A 59 -9.77 -14.71 7.95
N ALA A 60 -9.30 -15.57 7.05
CA ALA A 60 -7.92 -16.06 7.10
C ALA A 60 -6.92 -14.90 6.92
N LEU A 61 -7.13 -14.01 5.95
CA LEU A 61 -6.27 -12.85 5.72
C LEU A 61 -6.30 -11.85 6.89
N GLY A 62 -7.47 -11.61 7.49
CA GLY A 62 -7.58 -10.70 8.64
C GLY A 62 -6.94 -11.23 9.93
N ALA A 63 -6.61 -12.52 10.00
CA ALA A 63 -5.87 -13.13 11.11
C ALA A 63 -4.37 -13.30 10.82
N ALA A 64 -3.93 -13.02 9.59
CA ALA A 64 -2.56 -13.23 9.17
C ALA A 64 -1.72 -11.96 9.28
N THR A 65 -0.45 -12.14 9.63
CA THR A 65 0.57 -11.10 9.49
C THR A 65 1.11 -11.12 8.06
N ILE A 66 1.21 -9.94 7.44
CA ILE A 66 1.79 -9.78 6.11
C ILE A 66 3.16 -9.12 6.26
N THR A 67 4.19 -9.83 5.81
CA THR A 67 5.54 -9.31 5.63
C THR A 67 5.80 -9.11 4.15
N GLN A 68 6.51 -8.05 3.78
CA GLN A 68 6.96 -7.81 2.42
C GLN A 68 8.47 -7.60 2.38
N HIS A 69 9.13 -8.25 1.44
CA HIS A 69 10.49 -7.94 1.05
C HIS A 69 10.43 -7.04 -0.18
N LEU A 70 10.89 -5.80 -0.03
CA LEU A 70 10.79 -4.78 -1.06
C LEU A 70 12.17 -4.54 -1.66
N TYR A 71 12.25 -4.65 -2.98
CA TYR A 71 13.45 -4.42 -3.78
C TYR A 71 13.19 -3.25 -4.74
N GLN A 72 14.18 -2.39 -4.93
CA GLN A 72 14.14 -1.32 -5.92
C GLN A 72 15.40 -1.35 -6.77
N SER A 73 15.24 -1.36 -8.08
CA SER A 73 16.36 -1.38 -9.02
C SER A 73 16.10 -0.43 -10.18
N PRO A 74 17.15 0.21 -10.75
CA PRO A 74 17.02 0.89 -12.03
C PRO A 74 16.52 -0.09 -13.11
N THR A 75 15.72 0.42 -14.04
CA THR A 75 15.26 -0.31 -15.23
C THR A 75 14.96 0.69 -16.35
N THR A 76 14.46 0.19 -17.48
CA THR A 76 13.98 1.01 -18.59
C THR A 76 12.47 0.82 -18.75
N GLY A 77 11.75 1.92 -18.92
CA GLY A 77 10.30 1.93 -19.14
C GLY A 77 9.92 1.55 -20.57
N GLU A 78 8.61 1.47 -20.82
CA GLU A 78 8.05 1.18 -22.14
C GLU A 78 8.48 2.20 -23.23
N ASP A 79 8.71 3.44 -22.82
CA ASP A 79 9.14 4.55 -23.67
C ASP A 79 10.67 4.60 -23.90
N ASN A 80 11.40 3.58 -23.43
CA ASN A 80 12.86 3.51 -23.39
C ASN A 80 13.54 4.54 -22.46
N ALA A 81 12.79 5.22 -21.59
CA ALA A 81 13.37 6.12 -20.59
C ALA A 81 13.83 5.36 -19.34
N PRO A 82 14.91 5.81 -18.66
CA PRO A 82 15.30 5.26 -17.37
C PRO A 82 14.18 5.43 -16.33
N THR A 83 13.87 4.37 -15.61
CA THR A 83 12.88 4.36 -14.53
C THR A 83 13.30 3.41 -13.41
N THR A 84 12.42 3.17 -12.44
CA THR A 84 12.62 2.24 -11.33
C THR A 84 11.68 1.06 -11.46
N HIS A 85 12.20 -0.13 -11.18
CA HIS A 85 11.43 -1.33 -10.91
C HIS A 85 11.29 -1.52 -9.40
N ILE A 86 10.06 -1.73 -8.93
CA ILE A 86 9.78 -2.18 -7.57
C ILE A 86 9.33 -3.64 -7.65
N LYS A 87 10.02 -4.53 -6.94
CA LYS A 87 9.57 -5.89 -6.69
C LYS A 87 9.18 -6.03 -5.22
N ILE A 88 8.04 -6.67 -4.97
CA ILE A 88 7.55 -6.97 -3.63
C ILE A 88 7.30 -8.47 -3.53
N ASP A 89 8.06 -9.15 -2.67
CA ASP A 89 7.75 -10.52 -2.30
C ASP A 89 6.92 -10.49 -1.00
N GLN A 90 5.64 -10.82 -1.09
CA GLN A 90 4.73 -10.86 0.05
C GLN A 90 4.73 -12.25 0.67
N LEU A 91 4.95 -12.30 1.98
CA LEU A 91 4.86 -13.49 2.81
C LEU A 91 3.70 -13.31 3.78
N ILE A 92 2.84 -14.34 3.86
CA ILE A 92 1.65 -14.33 4.69
C ILE A 92 1.74 -15.51 5.66
N THR A 93 1.55 -15.25 6.96
CA THR A 93 1.57 -16.31 7.98
C THR A 93 0.38 -17.27 7.84
N GLY A 94 0.44 -18.42 8.53
CA GLY A 94 -0.69 -19.34 8.60
C GLY A 94 -0.84 -20.23 7.36
N GLY A 95 0.23 -20.43 6.58
CA GLY A 95 0.25 -21.30 5.40
C GLY A 95 -0.48 -20.73 4.19
N LEU A 96 -0.89 -19.45 4.23
CA LEU A 96 -1.49 -18.76 3.10
C LEU A 96 -0.44 -18.48 2.02
N LYS A 97 -0.86 -18.58 0.76
CA LYS A 97 0.01 -18.33 -0.39
C LYS A 97 0.35 -16.83 -0.44
N GLY A 98 1.65 -16.53 -0.39
CA GLY A 98 2.16 -15.19 -0.70
C GLY A 98 1.90 -14.76 -2.15
N SER A 99 2.34 -13.56 -2.50
CA SER A 99 2.30 -13.07 -3.87
C SER A 99 3.61 -12.36 -4.22
N VAL A 100 3.88 -12.22 -5.52
CA VAL A 100 4.99 -11.40 -6.02
C VAL A 100 4.39 -10.30 -6.87
N GLU A 101 4.60 -9.05 -6.45
CA GLU A 101 4.21 -7.88 -7.24
C GLU A 101 5.43 -7.31 -7.97
N ASN A 102 5.24 -6.96 -9.24
CA ASN A 102 6.26 -6.34 -10.08
C ASN A 102 5.71 -5.02 -10.63
N ARG A 103 6.38 -3.90 -10.34
CA ARG A 103 5.93 -2.56 -10.71
C ARG A 103 7.06 -1.79 -11.40
N THR A 104 6.95 -1.61 -12.71
CA THR A 104 7.76 -0.63 -13.45
C THR A 104 7.10 0.75 -13.31
N LEU A 105 7.87 1.76 -12.86
CA LEU A 105 7.35 3.09 -12.53
C LEU A 105 7.30 4.03 -13.75
N ASP A 106 6.68 3.60 -14.84
CA ASP A 106 6.59 4.33 -16.12
C ASP A 106 5.14 4.72 -16.50
N TRP A 107 4.20 4.53 -15.57
CA TRP A 107 2.77 4.79 -15.76
C TRP A 107 2.10 4.00 -16.91
N HIS A 108 2.71 2.91 -17.37
CA HIS A 108 2.12 2.03 -18.38
C HIS A 108 1.28 0.91 -17.74
N TYR A 109 0.12 0.61 -18.33
CA TYR A 109 -0.73 -0.48 -17.84
C TYR A 109 -0.11 -1.83 -18.18
N ARG A 110 -0.01 -2.70 -17.17
CA ARG A 110 0.44 -4.08 -17.30
C ARG A 110 -0.53 -5.00 -16.62
N GLU A 111 -0.82 -6.12 -17.28
CA GLU A 111 -1.66 -7.17 -16.70
C GLU A 111 -0.89 -7.94 -15.63
N HIS A 112 -1.59 -8.29 -14.57
CA HIS A 112 -1.12 -9.15 -13.49
C HIS A 112 -2.25 -10.10 -13.13
N THR A 113 -1.93 -11.37 -12.98
CA THR A 113 -2.88 -12.37 -12.49
C THR A 113 -2.33 -12.99 -11.23
N ASP A 114 -3.12 -12.92 -10.16
CA ASP A 114 -2.83 -13.57 -8.90
C ASP A 114 -4.03 -14.38 -8.40
N TRP A 115 -3.79 -15.14 -7.33
CA TRP A 115 -4.78 -16.06 -6.78
C TRP A 115 -5.90 -15.37 -5.98
N LEU A 116 -5.66 -14.13 -5.52
CA LEU A 116 -6.56 -13.40 -4.65
C LEU A 116 -7.49 -12.51 -5.48
N PHE A 117 -6.96 -11.70 -6.39
CA PHE A 117 -7.73 -10.73 -7.17
C PHE A 117 -8.07 -11.18 -8.59
N GLY A 118 -7.52 -12.32 -9.03
CA GLY A 118 -7.61 -12.75 -10.43
C GLY A 118 -6.79 -11.84 -11.33
N THR A 119 -7.27 -11.61 -12.55
CA THR A 119 -6.59 -10.72 -13.51
C THR A 119 -6.96 -9.26 -13.26
N VAL A 120 -5.93 -8.44 -13.08
CA VAL A 120 -6.01 -6.98 -12.99
C VAL A 120 -5.07 -6.34 -14.00
N LYS A 121 -5.32 -5.08 -14.35
CA LYS A 121 -4.34 -4.22 -15.03
C LYS A 121 -3.92 -3.10 -14.10
N GLY A 122 -2.62 -2.98 -13.86
CA GLY A 122 -2.04 -1.98 -12.96
C GLY A 122 -1.05 -1.09 -13.69
N ARG A 123 -0.92 0.16 -13.25
CA ARG A 123 0.17 1.06 -13.63
C ARG A 123 0.69 1.77 -12.39
N SER A 124 1.98 2.11 -12.39
CA SER A 124 2.64 2.77 -11.25
C SER A 124 3.62 3.83 -11.73
N ARG A 125 3.89 4.86 -10.92
CA ARG A 125 4.88 5.90 -11.22
C ARG A 125 5.40 6.56 -9.95
N TYR A 126 6.52 7.28 -10.07
CA TYR A 126 6.75 8.40 -9.16
C TYR A 126 5.88 9.60 -9.54
N SER A 127 5.36 10.30 -8.55
CA SER A 127 4.54 11.50 -8.70
C SER A 127 4.79 12.45 -7.52
N THR A 128 4.04 13.54 -7.46
CA THR A 128 3.93 14.43 -6.30
C THR A 128 2.47 14.55 -5.89
N LEU A 129 2.19 14.95 -4.65
CA LEU A 129 0.80 15.17 -4.20
C LEU A 129 0.08 16.19 -5.09
N ALA A 130 0.74 17.29 -5.44
CA ALA A 130 0.17 18.34 -6.29
C ALA A 130 -0.30 17.77 -7.64
N LYS A 131 0.58 17.00 -8.32
CA LYS A 131 0.26 16.36 -9.60
C LYS A 131 -0.87 15.34 -9.46
N THR A 132 -0.81 14.50 -8.44
CA THR A 132 -1.83 13.47 -8.19
C THR A 132 -3.20 14.08 -7.87
N VAL A 133 -3.25 15.21 -7.15
CA VAL A 133 -4.48 15.98 -6.90
C VAL A 133 -5.02 16.61 -8.18
N GLU A 134 -4.17 17.25 -8.98
CA GLU A 134 -4.56 17.89 -10.24
C GLU A 134 -5.11 16.87 -11.25
N GLU A 135 -4.41 15.75 -11.44
CA GLU A 135 -4.84 14.67 -12.32
C GLU A 135 -6.10 13.97 -11.79
N GLY A 136 -6.25 13.84 -10.47
CA GLY A 136 -7.48 13.34 -9.85
C GLY A 136 -8.68 14.21 -10.19
N LYS A 137 -8.56 15.53 -10.04
CA LYS A 137 -9.63 16.50 -10.36
C LYS A 137 -9.99 16.46 -11.85
N SER A 138 -9.00 16.54 -12.72
CA SER A 138 -9.21 16.53 -14.17
C SER A 138 -9.71 15.17 -14.70
N GLY A 139 -9.34 14.07 -14.01
CA GLY A 139 -9.80 12.71 -14.30
C GLY A 139 -11.19 12.36 -13.74
N GLY A 140 -11.87 13.31 -13.07
CA GLY A 140 -13.21 13.10 -12.53
C GLY A 140 -13.26 12.25 -11.25
N ALA A 141 -12.13 12.10 -10.53
CA ALA A 141 -12.15 11.48 -9.21
C ALA A 141 -12.97 12.33 -8.23
N LYS A 142 -13.60 11.69 -7.26
CA LYS A 142 -14.39 12.40 -6.26
C LYS A 142 -13.49 13.20 -5.33
N GLU A 143 -13.92 14.40 -4.94
CA GLU A 143 -13.16 15.27 -4.04
C GLU A 143 -12.80 14.60 -2.71
N GLU A 144 -13.73 13.83 -2.14
CA GLU A 144 -13.51 13.03 -0.93
C GLU A 144 -12.42 11.96 -1.07
N ASP A 145 -12.28 11.37 -2.27
CA ASP A 145 -11.24 10.37 -2.56
C ASP A 145 -9.87 11.04 -2.68
N ILE A 146 -9.82 12.17 -3.38
CA ILE A 146 -8.61 12.99 -3.52
C ILE A 146 -8.14 13.47 -2.15
N LYS A 147 -9.06 14.02 -1.34
CA LYS A 147 -8.77 14.50 0.01
C LYS A 147 -8.17 13.41 0.88
N TYR A 148 -8.79 12.23 0.89
CA TYR A 148 -8.30 11.09 1.65
C TYR A 148 -6.88 10.67 1.24
N LEU A 149 -6.59 10.66 -0.06
CA LEU A 149 -5.28 10.30 -0.58
C LEU A 149 -4.23 11.37 -0.32
N ALA A 150 -4.59 12.65 -0.28
CA ALA A 150 -3.64 13.76 -0.28
C ALA A 150 -3.29 14.35 1.10
N GLU A 151 -4.07 14.09 2.15
CA GLU A 151 -3.87 14.76 3.45
C GLU A 151 -3.08 13.93 4.48
N GLY A 152 -2.47 14.55 5.48
CA GLY A 152 -1.89 13.84 6.63
C GLY A 152 -0.66 13.00 6.31
N TRP A 153 0.19 13.51 5.42
CA TRP A 153 1.51 12.97 5.13
C TRP A 153 2.57 13.79 5.88
N LEU A 154 3.78 13.27 6.04
CA LEU A 154 4.91 14.07 6.52
C LEU A 154 5.38 15.01 5.41
N LYS A 155 6.04 16.11 5.80
CA LYS A 155 6.57 17.13 4.86
C LYS A 155 7.37 16.54 3.70
N GLU A 156 8.16 15.49 3.97
CA GLU A 156 8.96 14.81 2.94
C GLU A 156 8.12 14.18 1.81
N THR A 157 6.86 13.82 2.11
CA THR A 157 5.89 13.33 1.11
C THR A 157 5.02 14.48 0.60
N GLU A 158 4.71 15.48 1.43
CA GLU A 158 3.95 16.65 1.01
C GLU A 158 4.68 17.48 -0.06
N GLU A 159 5.99 17.65 0.12
CA GLU A 159 6.86 18.48 -0.71
C GLU A 159 7.76 17.65 -1.65
N GLY A 160 7.68 16.31 -1.56
CA GLY A 160 8.58 15.40 -2.28
C GLY A 160 7.87 14.43 -3.21
N ASP A 161 8.62 13.39 -3.59
CA ASP A 161 8.11 12.32 -4.44
C ASP A 161 7.26 11.33 -3.62
N LEU A 162 6.33 10.68 -4.32
CA LEU A 162 5.52 9.58 -3.82
C LEU A 162 5.44 8.48 -4.89
N VAL A 163 5.09 7.26 -4.50
CA VAL A 163 4.68 6.23 -5.47
C VAL A 163 3.16 6.30 -5.62
N GLU A 164 2.72 6.52 -6.85
CA GLU A 164 1.31 6.45 -7.22
C GLU A 164 1.05 5.17 -8.00
N SER A 165 -0.11 4.55 -7.80
CA SER A 165 -0.55 3.41 -8.61
C SER A 165 -2.05 3.45 -8.86
N PHE A 166 -2.46 2.96 -10.02
CA PHE A 166 -3.87 2.76 -10.35
C PHE A 166 -4.07 1.34 -10.88
N VAL A 167 -5.06 0.66 -10.34
CA VAL A 167 -5.43 -0.71 -10.70
C VAL A 167 -6.87 -0.73 -11.15
N ASP A 168 -7.12 -1.46 -12.23
CA ASP A 168 -8.44 -1.73 -12.77
C ASP A 168 -8.63 -3.26 -12.82
N ASN A 169 -9.69 -3.73 -12.16
CA ASN A 169 -10.17 -5.11 -12.28
C ASN A 169 -11.51 -5.09 -13.01
N ASP A 170 -11.48 -5.39 -14.30
CA ASP A 170 -12.71 -5.39 -15.09
C ASP A 170 -13.58 -6.65 -14.86
N GLY A 171 -12.97 -7.77 -14.47
CA GLY A 171 -13.71 -9.00 -14.14
C GLY A 171 -14.61 -8.83 -12.92
N ASN A 172 -14.04 -8.33 -11.82
CA ASN A 172 -14.72 -8.09 -10.55
C ASN A 172 -15.26 -6.65 -10.40
N LYS A 173 -15.17 -5.85 -11.46
CA LYS A 173 -15.76 -4.50 -11.58
C LYS A 173 -15.38 -3.58 -10.44
N TRP A 174 -14.09 -3.41 -10.17
CA TRP A 174 -13.57 -2.43 -9.21
C TRP A 174 -12.31 -1.74 -9.73
N THR A 175 -12.01 -0.56 -9.20
CA THR A 175 -10.74 0.16 -9.40
C THR A 175 -10.11 0.48 -8.05
N ALA A 176 -8.79 0.60 -8.00
CA ALA A 176 -8.05 1.04 -6.82
C ALA A 176 -7.05 2.12 -7.21
N TRP A 177 -7.14 3.27 -6.54
CA TRP A 177 -6.15 4.34 -6.62
C TRP A 177 -5.34 4.38 -5.34
N GLN A 178 -4.02 4.39 -5.47
CA GLN A 178 -3.10 4.14 -4.37
C GLN A 178 -1.95 5.16 -4.35
N ILE A 179 -1.60 5.62 -3.14
CA ILE A 179 -0.41 6.45 -2.87
C ILE A 179 0.44 5.81 -1.78
N TRP A 180 1.76 5.82 -1.95
CA TRP A 180 2.74 5.46 -0.92
C TRP A 180 3.53 6.70 -0.53
N GLY A 181 3.74 6.86 0.76
CA GLY A 181 4.55 7.93 1.32
C GLY A 181 4.89 7.66 2.77
N PHE A 182 5.52 8.62 3.42
CA PHE A 182 5.76 8.59 4.85
C PHE A 182 4.76 9.48 5.58
N ALA A 183 4.22 8.97 6.67
CA ALA A 183 3.26 9.69 7.51
C ALA A 183 3.67 9.58 8.99
N ASP A 184 3.26 10.56 9.79
CA ASP A 184 3.31 10.46 11.25
C ASP A 184 2.12 9.59 11.69
N ILE A 185 2.42 8.45 12.31
CA ILE A 185 1.42 7.56 12.89
C ILE A 185 1.77 7.39 14.36
N GLY A 186 1.12 8.18 15.22
CA GLY A 186 1.32 8.13 16.67
C GLY A 186 2.70 8.64 17.12
N GLY A 187 3.24 9.65 16.43
CA GLY A 187 4.57 10.22 16.71
C GLY A 187 5.71 9.46 16.06
N GLU A 188 5.44 8.40 15.29
CA GLU A 188 6.45 7.64 14.57
C GLU A 188 6.34 7.84 13.06
N ARG A 189 7.49 8.03 12.40
CA ARG A 189 7.60 8.02 10.94
C ARG A 189 7.37 6.61 10.40
N LYS A 190 6.30 6.43 9.61
CA LYS A 190 5.93 5.14 9.01
C LYS A 190 5.79 5.21 7.51
N LEU A 191 6.29 4.18 6.83
CA LEU A 191 5.89 3.92 5.45
C LEU A 191 4.39 3.58 5.46
N THR A 192 3.61 4.35 4.73
CA THR A 192 2.15 4.26 4.71
C THR A 192 1.67 4.19 3.28
N ARG A 193 0.70 3.29 3.03
CA ARG A 193 0.00 3.19 1.76
C ARG A 193 -1.47 3.51 1.98
N ARG A 194 -2.02 4.42 1.19
CA ARG A 194 -3.45 4.72 1.20
C ARG A 194 -4.07 4.29 -0.10
N PHE A 195 -5.25 3.69 -0.01
CA PHE A 195 -6.02 3.23 -1.15
C PHE A 195 -7.43 3.79 -1.09
N VAL A 196 -7.93 4.14 -2.26
CA VAL A 196 -9.35 4.33 -2.52
C VAL A 196 -9.76 3.24 -3.49
N VAL A 197 -10.65 2.34 -3.06
CA VAL A 197 -11.17 1.26 -3.91
C VAL A 197 -12.65 1.51 -4.17
N ARG A 198 -13.02 1.61 -5.44
CA ARG A 198 -14.39 1.88 -5.87
C ARG A 198 -14.94 0.73 -6.68
N LYS A 199 -16.23 0.42 -6.49
CA LYS A 199 -16.97 -0.47 -7.38
C LYS A 199 -17.33 0.28 -8.67
N LYS A 200 -17.09 -0.32 -9.83
CA LYS A 200 -17.47 0.27 -11.12
C LYS A 200 -18.99 0.25 -11.28
N GLY A 201 -19.54 1.36 -11.76
CA GLY A 201 -20.99 1.50 -12.01
C GLY A 201 -21.84 1.60 -10.75
N LYS A 202 -21.24 1.73 -9.56
CA LYS A 202 -21.94 1.95 -8.29
C LYS A 202 -21.23 3.00 -7.47
N ASP A 203 -21.97 3.68 -6.60
CA ASP A 203 -21.37 4.60 -5.64
C ASP A 203 -20.92 3.92 -4.34
N GLU A 204 -20.12 2.86 -4.49
CA GLU A 204 -19.56 2.10 -3.36
C GLU A 204 -18.04 2.34 -3.31
N VAL A 205 -17.53 2.75 -2.14
CA VAL A 205 -16.09 2.99 -1.90
C VAL A 205 -15.67 2.40 -0.57
N VAL A 206 -14.45 1.86 -0.55
CA VAL A 206 -13.72 1.57 0.68
C VAL A 206 -12.38 2.29 0.61
N ARG A 207 -12.04 2.98 1.70
CA ARG A 207 -10.76 3.65 1.89
C ARG A 207 -9.99 2.86 2.95
N VAL A 208 -8.73 2.58 2.68
CA VAL A 208 -7.90 1.78 3.59
C VAL A 208 -6.51 2.39 3.69
N ARG A 209 -5.99 2.48 4.91
CA ARG A 209 -4.61 2.86 5.23
C ARG A 209 -3.87 1.62 5.70
N LEU A 210 -2.76 1.31 5.04
CA LEU A 210 -1.82 0.27 5.46
C LEU A 210 -0.56 0.93 5.99
N VAL A 211 -0.13 0.52 7.18
CA VAL A 211 1.05 1.06 7.85
C VAL A 211 2.10 -0.04 7.93
N TYR A 212 3.36 0.29 7.67
CA TYR A 212 4.45 -0.67 7.66
C TYR A 212 5.57 -0.28 8.63
N ASP A 213 6.00 -1.28 9.38
CA ASP A 213 7.16 -1.25 10.25
C ASP A 213 8.37 -1.82 9.51
N TYR A 214 9.52 -1.16 9.63
CA TYR A 214 10.77 -1.68 9.08
C TYR A 214 11.32 -2.78 9.99
N LEU A 215 11.65 -3.94 9.41
CA LEU A 215 12.25 -5.07 10.12
C LEU A 215 13.77 -5.17 9.94
N GLY A 216 14.33 -4.54 8.90
CA GLY A 216 15.75 -4.60 8.61
C GLY A 216 16.05 -4.69 7.11
N PRO A 217 17.34 -4.72 6.75
CA PRO A 217 17.76 -4.89 5.36
C PRO A 217 17.37 -6.27 4.81
N LEU A 218 17.38 -6.38 3.48
CA LEU A 218 17.37 -7.67 2.80
C LEU A 218 18.73 -8.35 3.03
N GLU A 219 18.72 -9.67 3.24
CA GLU A 219 19.94 -10.48 3.31
C GLU A 219 20.55 -10.72 1.93
#